data_AF-K5DFW7-F1
#
_entry.id   AF-K5DFW7-F1
#
_cell.length_a   1.000
_cell.length_b   1.000
_cell.length_c   1.000
_cell.angle_alpha   90.00
_cell.angle_beta   90.00
_cell.angle_gamma   90.00
#
_symmetry.space_group_name_H-M   'P 1'
#
loop_
_entity.id
_entity.type
_entity.pdbx_description
1 polymer ?
#
loop_
_entity_poly.entity_id
_entity_poly.type
_entity_poly.pdbx_seq_one_letter_code
_entity_poly.pdbx_strand_id
1 'polypeptide(L)' 'MSAESKLSTLYRVGSNISLNKEQAQGFVGGRYRLEKLIKEKKIRAEKTGSARISPYAINASDVFLYAQEPKEQRI' A
#
# COMPACT_ATOMS: atom_id res chain seq x y z
N MET A 1 -23.78 -6.87 9.16
CA MET A 1 -22.30 -6.89 9.20
C MET A 1 -21.82 -5.61 9.86
N SER A 2 -21.05 -5.68 10.94
CA SER A 2 -20.52 -4.49 11.63
C SER A 2 -19.37 -3.83 10.86
N ALA A 3 -18.97 -2.63 11.27
CA ALA A 3 -17.84 -1.92 10.66
C ALA A 3 -16.52 -2.68 10.86
N GLU A 4 -16.31 -3.25 12.05
CA GLU A 4 -15.13 -4.05 12.40
C GLU A 4 -15.05 -5.31 11.53
N SER A 5 -16.18 -5.96 11.27
CA SER A 5 -16.25 -7.14 10.40
C SER A 5 -15.92 -6.80 8.94
N LYS A 6 -16.38 -5.63 8.45
CA LYS A 6 -16.00 -5.13 7.12
C LYS A 6 -14.51 -4.82 7.05
N LEU A 7 -13.95 -4.16 8.08
CA LEU A 7 -12.53 -3.83 8.14
C LEU A 7 -11.64 -5.08 8.19
N SER A 8 -11.99 -6.05 9.04
CA SER A 8 -11.30 -7.35 9.09
C SER A 8 -11.32 -8.06 7.74
N THR A 9 -12.47 -8.02 7.05
CA THR A 9 -12.59 -8.59 5.70
C THR A 9 -11.66 -7.88 4.71
N LEU A 10 -11.58 -6.55 4.74
CA LEU A 10 -10.69 -5.78 3.87
C LEU A 10 -9.21 -6.16 4.06
N TYR A 11 -8.72 -6.26 5.30
CA TYR A 11 -7.33 -6.65 5.54
C TYR A 11 -7.04 -8.09 5.10
N ARG A 12 -7.98 -9.03 5.33
CA ARG A 12 -7.83 -10.42 4.89
C ARG A 12 -7.84 -10.57 3.37
N VAL A 13 -8.67 -9.80 2.67
CA VAL A 13 -8.67 -9.79 1.19
C VAL A 13 -7.41 -9.12 0.68
N GLY A 14 -7.04 -7.97 1.25
CA GLY A 14 -5.87 -7.19 0.86
C GLY A 14 -4.54 -7.92 1.09
N SER A 15 -4.47 -8.87 2.00
CA SER A 15 -3.23 -9.63 2.26
C SER A 15 -2.81 -10.50 1.08
N ASN A 16 -3.74 -10.85 0.19
CA ASN A 16 -3.51 -11.64 -1.03
C ASN A 16 -3.51 -10.80 -2.31
N ILE A 17 -3.69 -9.49 -2.21
CA ILE A 17 -3.73 -8.58 -3.35
C ILE A 17 -2.41 -7.81 -3.42
N SER A 18 -1.85 -7.75 -4.63
CA SER A 18 -0.69 -6.91 -4.93
C SER A 18 -1.12 -5.66 -5.68
N LEU A 19 -0.63 -4.52 -5.22
CA LEU A 19 -0.72 -3.22 -5.87
C LEU A 19 0.59 -2.90 -6.59
N ASN A 20 0.50 -2.09 -7.64
CA ASN A 20 1.67 -1.45 -8.21
C ASN A 20 2.06 -0.20 -7.39
N LYS A 21 3.22 0.40 -7.70
CA LYS A 21 3.71 1.61 -7.01
C LYS A 21 2.77 2.81 -7.14
N GLU A 22 2.14 2.99 -8.30
CA GLU A 22 1.27 4.12 -8.57
C GLU A 22 -0.03 4.07 -7.78
N GLN A 23 -0.61 2.87 -7.67
CA GLN A 23 -1.77 2.61 -6.81
C GLN A 23 -1.39 2.79 -5.34
N ALA A 24 -0.31 2.16 -4.89
CA ALA A 24 0.08 2.19 -3.48
C ALA A 24 0.41 3.61 -2.98
N GLN A 25 1.05 4.45 -3.80
CA GLN A 25 1.39 5.82 -3.40
C GLN A 25 0.15 6.69 -3.17
N GLY A 26 -0.95 6.43 -3.89
CA GLY A 26 -2.21 7.16 -3.72
C GLY A 26 -2.80 6.98 -2.32
N PHE A 27 -2.64 5.80 -1.72
CA PHE A 27 -3.13 5.51 -0.37
C PHE A 27 -2.24 6.08 0.73
N VAL A 28 -0.91 5.96 0.60
CA VAL A 28 0.01 6.30 1.70
C VAL A 28 0.47 7.75 1.71
N GLY A 29 -0.05 8.60 0.81
CA GLY A 29 0.30 10.02 0.76
C GLY A 29 1.55 10.34 -0.07
N GLY A 30 1.87 9.51 -1.07
CA GLY A 30 2.87 9.79 -2.10
C GLY A 30 4.08 8.86 -2.13
N ARG A 31 4.85 8.98 -3.22
CA ARG A 31 5.97 8.09 -3.55
C ARG A 31 7.04 7.99 -2.46
N TYR A 32 7.52 9.13 -1.95
CA TYR A 32 8.62 9.14 -0.99
C TYR A 32 8.26 8.44 0.32
N ARG A 33 7.01 8.59 0.76
CA ARG A 33 6.50 7.91 1.96
C ARG A 33 6.38 6.41 1.72
N LEU A 34 5.85 6.00 0.56
CA LEU A 34 5.80 4.59 0.18
C LEU A 34 7.20 3.95 0.19
N GLU A 35 8.18 4.58 -0.45
CA GLU A 35 9.55 4.08 -0.51
C GLU A 35 10.20 3.98 0.89
N LYS A 36 9.93 4.96 1.78
CA LYS A 36 10.37 4.90 3.18
C LYS A 36 9.77 3.71 3.92
N LEU A 37 8.46 3.49 3.81
CA LEU A 37 7.76 2.39 4.48
C LEU A 37 8.24 1.01 3.99
N ILE A 38 8.52 0.86 2.70
CA ILE A 38 9.10 -0.36 2.13
C ILE A 38 10.53 -0.56 2.67
N LYS A 39 11.36 0.50 2.68
CA LYS A 39 12.73 0.44 3.21
C LYS A 39 12.76 0.05 4.70
N GLU A 40 11.79 0.53 5.47
CA GLU A 40 11.59 0.19 6.89
C GLU A 40 10.95 -1.19 7.11
N LYS A 41 10.69 -1.97 6.04
CA LYS A 41 10.02 -3.27 6.07
C LYS A 41 8.62 -3.26 6.68
N LYS A 42 7.95 -2.10 6.68
CA LYS A 42 6.56 -1.92 7.14
C LYS A 42 5.54 -2.32 6.08
N ILE A 43 5.92 -2.21 4.81
CA ILE A 43 5.13 -2.65 3.67
C ILE A 43 5.94 -3.72 2.94
N ARG A 44 5.36 -4.91 2.81
CA ARG A 44 5.93 -5.99 1.99
C ARG A 44 5.84 -5.58 0.53
N ALA A 45 6.98 -5.57 -0.14
CA ALA A 45 7.08 -5.28 -1.54
C ALA A 45 8.14 -6.19 -2.18
N GLU A 46 7.75 -6.88 -3.23
CA GLU A 46 8.62 -7.78 -3.96
C GLU A 46 8.81 -7.27 -5.38
N LYS A 47 10.04 -7.39 -5.87
CA LYS A 47 10.35 -7.02 -7.24
C LYS A 47 9.98 -8.20 -8.13
N THR A 48 9.11 -7.99 -9.10
CA THR A 48 8.57 -9.08 -9.95
C THR A 48 9.54 -9.55 -11.04
N GLY A 49 10.77 -9.03 -11.06
CA GLY A 49 11.80 -9.43 -12.02
C GLY A 49 13.18 -8.91 -11.64
N SER A 50 14.23 -9.50 -12.23
CA SER A 50 15.63 -9.18 -11.95
C SER A 50 16.11 -7.83 -12.51
N ALA A 51 15.44 -7.30 -13.55
CA ALA A 51 15.82 -6.05 -14.17
C ALA A 51 15.71 -4.85 -13.20
N ARG A 52 16.52 -3.81 -13.40
CA ARG A 52 16.50 -2.60 -12.56
C ARG A 52 15.11 -1.95 -12.50
N ILE A 53 14.38 -1.99 -13.62
CA ILE A 53 13.08 -1.33 -13.83
C ILE A 53 11.89 -2.25 -13.50
N SER A 54 12.14 -3.50 -13.09
CA SER A 54 11.04 -4.45 -12.86
C SER A 54 9.99 -3.89 -11.89
N PRO A 55 8.70 -4.14 -12.17
CA PRO A 55 7.61 -3.74 -11.30
C PRO A 55 7.77 -4.24 -9.88
N TYR A 56 7.11 -3.55 -8.96
CA TYR A 56 6.97 -4.01 -7.59
C TYR A 56 5.55 -4.52 -7.38
N ALA A 57 5.42 -5.71 -6.81
CA ALA A 57 4.20 -6.22 -6.21
C ALA A 57 4.20 -5.78 -4.74
N ILE A 58 3.27 -4.90 -4.37
CA ILE A 58 3.19 -4.28 -3.03
C ILE A 58 1.95 -4.81 -2.32
N ASN A 59 2.08 -5.31 -1.10
CA ASN A 59 0.96 -5.90 -0.39
C ASN A 59 -0.11 -4.85 -0.03
N ALA A 60 -1.36 -5.09 -0.44
CA ALA A 60 -2.44 -4.12 -0.25
C ALA A 60 -2.84 -3.96 1.22
N SER A 61 -2.83 -5.04 2.02
CA SER A 61 -3.16 -4.98 3.45
C SER A 61 -2.21 -4.05 4.21
N ASP A 62 -0.90 -4.14 3.92
CA ASP A 62 0.10 -3.27 4.56
C ASP A 62 -0.09 -1.82 4.11
N VAL A 63 -0.45 -1.59 2.84
CA VAL A 63 -0.77 -0.26 2.31
C VAL A 63 -1.97 0.36 3.03
N PHE A 64 -3.04 -0.41 3.25
CA PHE A 64 -4.22 0.08 3.97
C PHE A 64 -3.91 0.46 5.41
N LEU A 65 -3.03 -0.31 6.09
CA LEU A 65 -2.62 -0.01 7.46
C LEU A 65 -1.90 1.34 7.59
N TYR A 66 -1.20 1.77 6.55
CA TYR A 66 -0.47 3.04 6.50
C TYR A 66 -1.12 4.10 5.61
N ALA A 67 -2.39 3.88 5.23
CA ALA A 67 -3.15 4.85 4.46
C ALA A 67 -3.23 6.18 5.21
N GLN A 68 -3.17 7.28 4.46
CA GLN A 68 -3.38 8.61 4.98
C GLN A 68 -4.63 9.19 4.33
N GLU A 69 -5.42 9.93 5.11
CA GLU A 69 -6.41 10.79 4.50
C GLU A 69 -5.69 11.78 3.58
N PRO A 70 -6.20 11.98 2.34
CA PRO A 70 -5.67 13.03 1.50
C PRO A 70 -5.76 14.34 2.27
N LYS A 71 -4.62 15.05 2.38
CA LYS A 71 -4.65 16.40 2.94
C LYS A 71 -5.64 17.20 2.11
N GLU A 72 -6.66 17.78 2.75
CA GLU A 72 -7.50 18.79 2.11
C GLU A 72 -6.58 19.80 1.44
N GLN A 73 -6.59 19.85 0.11
CA GLN A 73 -5.96 20.93 -0.61
C GLN A 73 -6.77 22.17 -0.28
N ARG A 74 -6.27 22.99 0.65
CA ARG A 74 -6.76 24.36 0.82
C ARG A 74 -6.42 25.08 -0.49
N ILE A 75 -7.45 25.28 -1.30
CA ILE A 75 -7.44 26.11 -2.52
C ILE A 75 -7.26 27.57 -2.10
#